data_AF-A0ABD3H4B8-F1
#
_entry.id   AF-A0ABD3H4B8-F1
#
_cell.length_a   1.000
_cell.length_b   1.000
_cell.length_c   1.000
_cell.angle_alpha   90.00
_cell.angle_beta   90.00
_cell.angle_gamma   90.00
#
_symmetry.space_group_name_H-M   'P 1'
#
loop_
_entity.id
_entity.type
_entity.pdbx_description
1 polymer ?
#
loop_
_entity_poly.entity_id
_entity_poly.type
_entity_poly.pdbx_seq_one_letter_code
_entity_poly.pdbx_strand_id
1 'polypeptide(L)'
;MSENSPDQLRRQRSPSGSNYAFTSPETTLGRHIARRLLEIGVKDVFHVPGDFNLLLLDELLAEPELNLVGCCNELNAGYAADGYARCKGVGCVVVTFTVGGLSVINAIAGAYSENLPVICIVGGPNSNDYGTSRILHHTIGLPDFSQELRCFRTVTCCQLWNSSTVVL
;
A
#
# COMPACT_ATOMS: atom_id res chain seq x y z
N MET A 1 -49.57 6.18 42.08
CA MET A 1 -50.29 7.17 41.24
C MET A 1 -49.57 8.47 41.43
N SER A 2 -48.57 8.73 40.59
CA SER A 2 -48.65 9.51 39.33
C SER A 2 -48.26 10.97 39.66
N GLU A 3 -47.49 11.72 38.89
CA GLU A 3 -46.89 11.58 37.57
C GLU A 3 -45.83 12.69 37.45
N ASN A 4 -44.72 12.40 36.76
CA ASN A 4 -43.74 13.39 36.31
C ASN A 4 -44.27 14.13 35.07
N SER A 5 -44.10 15.46 35.01
CA SER A 5 -44.50 16.33 33.88
C SER A 5 -43.27 17.06 33.28
N PRO A 6 -43.19 17.28 31.95
CA PRO A 6 -42.00 16.96 31.14
C PRO A 6 -41.00 18.09 30.81
N ASP A 7 -40.89 19.16 31.61
CA ASP A 7 -40.08 20.35 31.22
C ASP A 7 -38.63 20.40 31.72
N GLN A 8 -38.07 19.29 32.23
CA GLN A 8 -36.64 19.18 32.55
C GLN A 8 -35.79 18.46 31.50
N LEU A 9 -36.37 18.07 30.36
CA LEU A 9 -35.68 17.33 29.30
C LEU A 9 -35.12 18.25 28.20
N ARG A 10 -34.27 19.23 28.55
CA ARG A 10 -33.61 20.06 27.51
C ARG A 10 -32.28 20.67 27.93
N ARG A 11 -31.30 19.83 28.34
CA ARG A 11 -29.85 20.15 28.33
C ARG A 11 -29.01 18.92 28.73
N GLN A 12 -29.06 17.86 27.94
CA GLN A 12 -28.05 16.79 27.95
C GLN A 12 -28.25 15.92 26.69
N ARG A 13 -27.70 16.37 25.57
CA ARG A 13 -27.36 15.48 24.45
C ARG A 13 -25.94 15.83 24.04
N SER A 14 -25.02 15.02 24.53
CA SER A 14 -23.67 14.87 24.01
C SER A 14 -23.75 14.50 22.53
N PRO A 15 -23.04 15.19 21.62
CA PRO A 15 -22.62 14.55 20.39
C PRO A 15 -21.47 13.62 20.76
N SER A 16 -21.73 12.31 20.71
CA SER A 16 -20.70 11.28 20.58
C SER A 16 -20.01 11.46 19.22
N GLY A 17 -19.13 12.45 19.13
CA GLY A 17 -18.13 12.53 18.08
C GLY A 17 -16.95 11.70 18.52
N SER A 18 -16.74 10.55 17.87
CA SER A 18 -15.47 9.85 17.93
C SER A 18 -14.40 10.77 17.36
N ASN A 19 -13.76 11.54 18.24
CA ASN A 19 -12.47 12.14 17.96
C ASN A 19 -11.48 10.99 17.76
N TYR A 20 -11.38 10.48 16.53
CA TYR A 20 -10.22 9.73 16.10
C TYR A 20 -9.05 10.73 15.98
N ALA A 21 -8.52 11.14 17.13
CA ALA A 21 -7.21 11.75 17.21
C ALA A 21 -6.19 10.64 16.91
N PHE A 22 -5.95 10.39 15.62
CA PHE A 22 -4.88 9.50 15.14
C PHE A 22 -3.54 10.22 15.28
N THR A 23 -3.05 10.31 16.50
CA THR A 23 -1.66 10.67 16.77
C THR A 23 -1.17 9.81 17.92
N SER A 24 -0.93 8.52 17.65
CA SER A 24 -0.03 7.73 18.47
C SER A 24 1.41 8.08 18.08
N PRO A 25 2.32 8.26 19.06
CA PRO A 25 3.69 8.63 18.78
C PRO A 25 4.42 7.48 18.05
N GLU A 26 5.18 7.81 17.00
CA GLU A 26 6.10 6.91 16.28
C GLU A 26 5.44 5.76 15.46
N THR A 27 4.40 6.02 14.66
CA THR A 27 3.99 5.05 13.61
C THR A 27 4.73 5.36 12.31
N THR A 28 5.69 4.51 11.93
CA THR A 28 6.36 4.57 10.63
C THR A 28 5.35 4.40 9.49
N LEU A 29 5.69 4.87 8.28
CA LEU A 29 4.84 4.64 7.10
C LEU A 29 4.60 3.15 6.87
N GLY A 30 5.63 2.30 7.03
CA GLY A 30 5.52 0.86 6.88
C GLY A 30 4.52 0.23 7.85
N ARG A 31 4.57 0.58 9.14
CA ARG A 31 3.57 0.13 10.13
C ARG A 31 2.17 0.63 9.84
N HIS A 32 2.06 1.86 9.34
CA HIS A 32 0.76 2.38 8.93
C HIS A 32 0.17 1.54 7.78
N ILE A 33 0.97 1.25 6.76
CA ILE A 33 0.58 0.40 5.63
C ILE A 33 0.18 -1.00 6.13
N ALA A 34 1.00 -1.65 6.97
CA ALA A 34 0.70 -2.97 7.51
C ALA A 34 -0.66 -3.03 8.19
N ARG A 35 -0.95 -2.06 9.08
CA ARG A 35 -2.24 -1.97 9.77
C ARG A 35 -3.41 -1.74 8.82
N ARG A 36 -3.25 -0.89 7.80
CA ARG A 36 -4.30 -0.66 6.79
C ARG A 36 -4.57 -1.91 5.96
N LEU A 37 -3.53 -2.67 5.61
CA LEU A 37 -3.69 -3.96 4.91
C LEU A 37 -4.51 -4.95 5.76
N LEU A 38 -4.22 -5.05 7.05
CA LEU A 38 -4.99 -5.90 7.97
C LEU A 38 -6.46 -5.44 8.09
N GLU A 39 -6.70 -4.13 8.23
CA GLU A 39 -8.05 -3.57 8.33
C GLU A 39 -8.94 -3.88 7.11
N ILE A 40 -8.35 -3.95 5.91
CA ILE A 40 -9.06 -4.32 4.68
C ILE A 40 -9.07 -5.84 4.41
N GLY A 41 -8.54 -6.64 5.33
CA GLY A 41 -8.60 -8.11 5.30
C GLY A 41 -7.42 -8.81 4.62
N VAL A 42 -6.37 -8.10 4.23
CA VAL A 42 -5.13 -8.70 3.71
C VAL A 42 -4.35 -9.31 4.86
N LYS A 43 -4.05 -10.61 4.78
CA LYS A 43 -3.19 -11.32 5.75
C LYS A 43 -1.88 -11.80 5.16
N ASP A 44 -1.82 -11.95 3.84
CA ASP A 44 -0.64 -12.44 3.13
C ASP A 44 -0.22 -11.41 2.10
N VAL A 45 1.04 -10.98 2.16
CA VAL A 45 1.65 -10.02 1.25
C VAL A 45 2.73 -10.73 0.45
N PHE A 46 2.54 -10.78 -0.86
CA PHE A 46 3.52 -11.38 -1.77
C PHE A 46 4.63 -10.39 -2.03
N HIS A 47 5.88 -10.84 -2.07
CA HIS A 47 6.98 -9.91 -2.31
C HIS A 47 8.18 -10.52 -3.02
N VAL A 48 8.97 -9.62 -3.61
CA VAL A 48 10.34 -9.88 -4.05
C VAL A 48 11.25 -8.78 -3.46
N PRO A 49 12.24 -9.14 -2.64
CA PRO A 49 13.10 -8.16 -1.98
C PRO A 49 14.04 -7.47 -2.98
N GLY A 50 14.21 -6.16 -2.81
CA GLY A 50 15.20 -5.34 -3.49
C GLY A 50 15.56 -4.14 -2.61
N ASP A 51 16.73 -3.57 -2.83
CA ASP A 51 17.30 -2.52 -1.97
C ASP A 51 16.38 -1.32 -1.68
N PHE A 52 15.54 -0.91 -2.64
CA PHE A 52 14.56 0.17 -2.45
C PHE A 52 13.34 -0.22 -1.60
N ASN A 53 13.11 -1.51 -1.31
CA ASN A 53 11.96 -1.96 -0.50
C ASN A 53 12.34 -2.67 0.81
N LEU A 54 13.62 -2.93 1.10
CA LEU A 54 14.04 -3.68 2.30
C LEU A 54 13.52 -3.08 3.61
N LEU A 55 13.65 -1.76 3.79
CA LEU A 55 13.16 -1.09 5.01
C LEU A 55 11.63 -1.19 5.15
N LEU A 56 10.89 -1.18 4.04
CA LEU A 56 9.45 -1.40 4.07
C LEU A 56 9.14 -2.84 4.47
N LEU A 57 9.85 -3.82 3.90
CA LEU A 57 9.66 -5.23 4.22
C LEU A 57 9.96 -5.53 5.70
N ASP A 58 10.98 -4.90 6.29
CA ASP A 58 11.28 -5.03 7.72
C ASP A 58 10.11 -4.54 8.59
N GLU A 59 9.51 -3.39 8.24
CA GLU A 59 8.35 -2.85 8.97
C GLU A 59 7.09 -3.69 8.79
N LEU A 60 6.87 -4.26 7.60
CA LEU A 60 5.76 -5.21 7.36
C LEU A 60 5.96 -6.51 8.14
N LEU A 61 7.19 -7.02 8.19
CA LEU A 61 7.56 -8.23 8.91
C LEU A 61 7.42 -8.07 10.44
N ALA A 62 7.55 -6.85 10.94
CA ALA A 62 7.35 -6.53 12.35
C ALA A 62 5.88 -6.58 12.78
N GLU A 63 4.92 -6.66 11.86
CA GLU A 63 3.49 -6.78 12.16
C GLU A 63 3.09 -8.28 12.25
N PRO A 64 2.86 -8.84 13.44
CA PRO A 64 2.73 -10.29 13.64
C PRO A 64 1.48 -10.92 12.99
N GLU A 65 0.47 -10.14 12.65
CA GLU A 65 -0.74 -10.64 11.99
C GLU A 65 -0.61 -10.73 10.46
N LEU A 66 0.49 -10.22 9.90
CA LEU A 66 0.75 -10.15 8.46
C LEU A 66 1.86 -11.14 8.08
N ASN A 67 1.60 -12.00 7.10
CA ASN A 67 2.56 -12.96 6.59
C ASN A 67 3.20 -12.42 5.31
N LEU A 68 4.53 -12.38 5.26
CA LEU A 68 5.26 -12.09 4.02
C LEU A 68 5.56 -13.39 3.26
N VAL A 69 5.08 -13.47 2.02
CA VAL A 69 5.24 -14.63 1.14
C VAL A 69 6.22 -14.30 0.02
N GLY A 70 7.45 -14.78 0.15
CA GLY A 70 8.49 -14.62 -0.86
C GLY A 70 8.16 -15.37 -2.16
N CYS A 71 8.36 -14.71 -3.30
CA CYS A 71 8.12 -15.26 -4.63
C CYS A 71 9.41 -15.34 -5.46
N CYS A 72 9.45 -16.21 -6.47
CA CYS A 72 10.66 -16.40 -7.30
C CYS A 72 10.97 -15.20 -8.21
N ASN A 73 9.94 -14.47 -8.66
CA ASN A 73 10.04 -13.26 -9.46
C ASN A 73 8.76 -12.43 -9.30
N GLU A 74 8.78 -11.20 -9.78
CA GLU A 74 7.72 -10.22 -9.54
C GLU A 74 6.47 -10.51 -10.37
N LEU A 75 6.61 -11.06 -11.58
CA LEU A 75 5.47 -11.51 -12.38
C LEU A 75 4.65 -12.56 -11.63
N ASN A 76 5.32 -13.57 -11.08
CA ASN A 76 4.69 -14.62 -10.29
C ASN A 76 4.13 -14.08 -8.98
N ALA A 77 4.81 -13.13 -8.33
CA ALA A 77 4.31 -12.45 -7.14
C ALA A 77 3.00 -11.71 -7.41
N GLY A 78 2.93 -11.00 -8.54
CA GLY A 78 1.72 -10.32 -8.98
C GLY A 78 0.56 -11.27 -9.25
N TYR A 79 0.80 -12.40 -9.93
CA TYR A 79 -0.24 -13.41 -10.15
C TYR A 79 -0.64 -14.16 -8.89
N ALA A 80 0.27 -14.32 -7.92
CA ALA A 80 -0.08 -14.84 -6.61
C ALA A 80 -1.03 -13.88 -5.88
N ALA A 81 -0.78 -12.57 -5.94
CA ALA A 81 -1.68 -11.55 -5.40
C ALA A 81 -3.03 -11.49 -6.13
N ASP A 82 -3.06 -11.63 -7.47
CA ASP A 82 -4.29 -11.76 -8.27
C ASP A 82 -5.12 -12.98 -7.81
N GLY A 83 -4.51 -14.16 -7.76
CA GLY A 83 -5.17 -15.39 -7.30
C GLY A 83 -5.66 -15.28 -5.85
N TYR A 84 -4.90 -14.59 -5.00
CA TYR A 84 -5.29 -14.31 -3.63
C TYR A 84 -6.52 -13.40 -3.57
N ALA A 85 -6.55 -12.31 -4.36
CA ALA A 85 -7.70 -11.40 -4.43
C ALA A 85 -8.99 -12.15 -4.83
N ARG A 86 -8.90 -13.09 -5.78
CA ARG A 86 -10.04 -13.95 -6.17
C ARG A 86 -10.58 -14.80 -5.01
N CYS A 87 -9.72 -15.23 -4.09
CA CYS A 87 -10.08 -16.11 -2.98
C CYS A 87 -10.47 -15.36 -1.70
N LYS A 88 -9.83 -14.21 -1.44
CA LYS A 88 -9.86 -13.50 -0.15
C LYS A 88 -10.40 -12.08 -0.24
N GLY A 89 -10.70 -11.58 -1.44
CA GLY A 89 -11.16 -10.23 -1.67
C GLY A 89 -10.03 -9.35 -2.20
N VAL A 90 -9.03 -9.04 -1.37
CA VAL A 90 -7.96 -8.09 -1.70
C VAL A 90 -6.59 -8.77 -1.72
N GLY A 91 -5.81 -8.54 -2.77
CA GLY A 91 -4.41 -8.99 -2.89
C GLY A 91 -3.43 -7.85 -2.68
N CYS A 92 -2.21 -8.16 -2.21
CA CYS A 92 -1.14 -7.19 -2.07
C CYS A 92 0.19 -7.77 -2.55
N VAL A 93 0.94 -7.00 -3.33
CA VAL A 93 2.28 -7.34 -3.80
C VAL A 93 3.26 -6.20 -3.55
N VAL A 94 4.47 -6.52 -3.08
CA VAL A 94 5.56 -5.56 -2.81
C VAL A 94 6.78 -5.89 -3.67
N VAL A 95 7.23 -4.93 -4.49
CA VAL A 95 8.38 -5.10 -5.42
C VAL A 95 9.32 -3.91 -5.35
N THR A 96 10.50 -4.02 -5.98
CA THR A 96 11.50 -2.95 -6.03
C THR A 96 11.33 -2.05 -7.24
N PHE A 97 11.93 -0.86 -7.18
CA PHE A 97 11.81 0.18 -8.19
C PHE A 97 12.25 -0.28 -9.58
N THR A 98 11.46 0.11 -10.59
CA THR A 98 11.66 -0.06 -12.03
C THR A 98 11.81 -1.51 -12.50
N VAL A 99 12.86 -2.23 -12.12
CA VAL A 99 13.03 -3.62 -12.58
C VAL A 99 11.93 -4.53 -12.03
N GLY A 100 11.52 -4.32 -10.78
CA GLY A 100 10.45 -5.08 -10.15
C GLY A 100 9.07 -4.60 -10.60
N GLY A 101 8.84 -3.29 -10.62
CA GLY A 101 7.57 -2.71 -11.08
C GLY A 101 7.25 -3.02 -12.55
N LEU A 102 8.22 -2.90 -13.46
CA LEU A 102 8.00 -3.26 -14.86
C LEU A 102 7.82 -4.77 -15.07
N SER A 103 8.34 -5.61 -14.18
CA SER A 103 8.14 -7.06 -14.21
C SER A 103 6.72 -7.43 -13.74
N VAL A 104 6.19 -6.79 -12.69
CA VAL A 104 4.85 -7.06 -12.14
C VAL A 104 3.71 -6.44 -12.97
N ILE A 105 3.98 -5.45 -13.82
CA ILE A 105 2.94 -4.66 -14.52
C ILE A 105 1.95 -5.52 -15.33
N ASN A 106 2.40 -6.64 -15.89
CA ASN A 106 1.54 -7.55 -16.65
C ASN A 106 0.48 -8.20 -15.74
N ALA A 107 0.84 -8.58 -14.52
CA ALA A 107 -0.10 -9.11 -13.54
C ALA A 107 -1.09 -8.04 -13.07
N ILE A 108 -0.63 -6.80 -12.87
CA ILE A 108 -1.51 -5.68 -12.49
C ILE A 108 -2.51 -5.34 -13.60
N ALA A 109 -2.07 -5.35 -14.86
CA ALA A 109 -2.96 -5.20 -16.01
C ALA A 109 -4.01 -6.33 -16.07
N GLY A 110 -3.61 -7.57 -15.76
CA GLY A 110 -4.52 -8.71 -15.63
C GLY A 110 -5.57 -8.49 -14.53
N ALA A 111 -5.15 -8.11 -13.33
CA ALA A 111 -6.05 -7.82 -12.22
C ALA A 111 -7.03 -6.69 -12.55
N TYR A 112 -6.55 -5.63 -13.22
CA TYR A 112 -7.38 -4.52 -13.68
C TYR A 112 -8.44 -4.96 -14.69
N SER A 113 -8.06 -5.78 -15.68
CA SER A 113 -9.00 -6.35 -16.67
C SER A 113 -10.07 -7.23 -16.02
N GLU A 114 -9.74 -7.87 -14.92
CA GLU A 114 -10.59 -8.85 -14.22
C GLU A 114 -11.37 -8.23 -13.04
N ASN A 115 -11.27 -6.91 -12.84
CA ASN A 115 -11.89 -6.16 -11.74
C ASN A 115 -11.49 -6.68 -10.34
N LEU A 116 -10.24 -7.08 -10.17
CA LEU A 116 -9.71 -7.56 -8.90
C LEU A 116 -9.00 -6.43 -8.14
N PRO A 117 -9.30 -6.23 -6.84
CA PRO A 117 -8.60 -5.25 -6.04
C PRO A 117 -7.24 -5.81 -5.61
N VAL A 118 -6.21 -5.44 -6.36
CA VAL A 118 -4.81 -5.76 -6.06
C VAL A 118 -4.09 -4.45 -5.76
N ILE A 119 -3.40 -4.40 -4.62
CA ILE A 119 -2.53 -3.29 -4.21
C ILE A 119 -1.11 -3.64 -4.61
N CYS A 120 -0.47 -2.78 -5.41
CA CYS A 120 0.92 -2.94 -5.82
C CYS A 120 1.78 -1.87 -5.15
N ILE A 121 2.68 -2.28 -4.25
CA ILE A 121 3.59 -1.36 -3.57
C ILE A 121 4.97 -1.51 -4.18
N VAL A 122 5.50 -0.42 -4.71
CA VAL A 122 6.84 -0.36 -5.27
C VAL A 122 7.72 0.50 -4.38
N GLY A 123 8.81 -0.09 -3.85
CA GLY A 123 9.85 0.67 -3.16
C GLY A 123 10.47 1.69 -4.12
N GLY A 124 10.70 2.92 -3.67
CA GLY A 124 11.18 4.00 -4.53
C GLY A 124 12.57 4.54 -4.15
N PRO A 125 13.18 5.36 -5.03
CA PRO A 125 14.39 6.12 -4.73
C PRO A 125 14.28 6.95 -3.45
N ASN A 126 15.43 7.35 -2.89
CA ASN A 126 15.43 8.26 -1.76
C ASN A 126 14.81 9.60 -2.17
N SER A 127 13.93 10.14 -1.32
CA SER A 127 13.31 11.46 -1.50
C SER A 127 14.28 12.60 -1.84
N ASN A 128 15.54 12.53 -1.37
CA ASN A 128 16.57 13.52 -1.63
C ASN A 128 17.17 13.45 -3.04
N ASP A 129 16.94 12.38 -3.80
CA ASP A 129 17.46 12.24 -5.17
C ASP A 129 16.56 12.95 -6.19
N TYR A 130 15.29 13.22 -5.85
CA TYR A 130 14.36 13.94 -6.70
C TYR A 130 14.80 15.39 -6.93
N GLY A 131 14.74 15.84 -8.18
CA GLY A 131 15.18 17.19 -8.58
C GLY A 131 16.70 17.34 -8.68
N THR A 132 17.46 16.26 -8.48
CA THR A 132 18.91 16.22 -8.72
C THR A 132 19.21 15.62 -10.10
N SER A 133 20.46 15.78 -10.58
CA SER A 133 20.94 15.11 -11.80
C SER A 133 21.52 13.71 -11.53
N ARG A 134 21.18 13.08 -10.39
CA ARG A 134 21.66 11.75 -10.07
C ARG A 134 21.04 10.70 -10.99
N ILE A 135 21.88 9.78 -11.43
CA ILE A 135 21.47 8.57 -12.13
C ILE A 135 21.56 7.44 -11.11
N LEU A 136 20.46 6.76 -10.88
CA LEU A 136 20.39 5.65 -9.95
C LEU A 136 20.42 4.33 -10.71
N HIS A 137 20.97 3.30 -10.07
CA HIS A 137 20.79 1.93 -10.52
C HIS A 137 19.30 1.59 -10.54
N HIS A 138 18.93 0.62 -11.39
CA HIS A 138 17.56 0.32 -11.79
C HIS A 138 16.85 1.37 -12.67
N THR A 139 17.48 2.48 -13.06
CA THR A 139 16.92 3.42 -14.06
C THR A 139 17.48 3.20 -15.47
N ILE A 140 16.86 3.80 -16.48
CA ILE A 140 17.36 3.77 -17.87
C ILE A 140 18.51 4.75 -18.16
N GLY A 141 19.16 5.30 -17.12
CA GLY A 141 20.25 6.26 -17.27
C GLY A 141 19.81 7.72 -17.42
N LEU A 142 18.56 8.04 -17.08
CA LEU A 142 18.01 9.39 -17.09
C LEU A 142 17.63 9.82 -15.66
N PRO A 143 17.78 11.11 -15.30
CA PRO A 143 17.31 11.65 -14.02
C PRO A 143 15.78 11.87 -14.02
N ASP A 144 15.02 10.89 -14.52
CA ASP A 144 13.57 10.88 -14.55
C ASP A 144 13.06 9.60 -13.86
N PHE A 145 12.68 9.75 -12.59
CA PHE A 145 12.13 8.65 -11.80
C PHE A 145 10.61 8.47 -12.00
N SER A 146 9.95 9.32 -12.80
CA SER A 146 8.49 9.20 -13.04
C SER A 146 8.12 8.16 -14.10
N GLN A 147 9.12 7.54 -14.75
CA GLN A 147 8.92 6.62 -15.87
C GLN A 147 8.03 5.44 -15.52
N GLU A 148 8.34 4.78 -14.40
CA GLU A 148 7.56 3.65 -13.90
C GLU A 148 6.10 4.06 -13.63
N LEU A 149 5.88 5.19 -12.93
CA LEU A 149 4.54 5.70 -12.66
C LEU A 149 3.72 5.87 -13.94
N ARG A 150 4.33 6.41 -15.00
CA ARG A 150 3.68 6.60 -16.30
C ARG A 150 3.29 5.27 -16.94
N CYS A 151 4.08 4.22 -16.80
CA CYS A 151 3.75 2.89 -17.32
C CYS A 151 2.50 2.31 -16.66
N PHE A 152 2.35 2.49 -15.34
CA PHE A 152 1.19 1.97 -14.61
C PHE A 152 -0.10 2.76 -14.84
N ARG A 153 -0.01 4.01 -15.32
CA ARG A 153 -1.15 4.94 -15.40
C ARG A 153 -2.36 4.39 -16.16
N THR A 154 -2.15 3.53 -17.16
CA THR A 154 -3.22 2.96 -17.98
C THR A 154 -3.78 1.65 -17.44
N VAL A 155 -3.18 1.08 -16.39
CA VAL A 155 -3.52 -0.25 -15.84
C VAL A 155 -3.82 -0.23 -14.34
N THR A 156 -4.01 0.97 -13.77
CA THR A 156 -4.36 1.18 -12.36
C THR A 156 -5.51 2.18 -12.24
N CYS A 157 -6.39 2.02 -11.26
CA CYS A 157 -7.51 2.94 -11.02
C CYS A 157 -7.11 4.17 -10.17
N CYS A 158 -6.08 4.04 -9.33
CA CYS A 158 -5.55 5.07 -8.46
C CYS A 158 -4.04 4.90 -8.39
N GLN A 159 -3.30 6.00 -8.21
CA GLN A 159 -1.87 5.96 -7.96
C GLN A 159 -1.54 6.97 -6.87
N LEU A 160 -0.87 6.53 -5.82
CA LEU A 160 -0.36 7.37 -4.75
C LEU A 160 1.17 7.37 -4.83
N TRP A 161 1.71 8.56 -5.05
CA TRP A 161 3.14 8.77 -5.12
C TRP A 161 3.58 9.59 -3.91
N ASN A 162 4.48 9.01 -3.11
CA ASN A 162 5.29 9.79 -2.20
C ASN A 162 6.76 9.70 -2.62
N SER A 163 7.60 10.57 -2.08
CA SER A 163 9.00 10.70 -2.48
C SER A 163 9.88 9.47 -2.22
N SER A 164 9.37 8.38 -1.61
CA SER A 164 10.14 7.16 -1.31
C SER A 164 9.38 5.85 -1.59
N THR A 165 8.09 5.90 -1.94
CA THR A 165 7.25 4.71 -2.14
C THR A 165 6.10 5.06 -3.07
N VAL A 166 5.86 4.18 -4.05
CA VAL A 166 4.70 4.26 -4.93
C VAL A 166 3.71 3.18 -4.50
N VAL A 167 2.48 3.59 -4.19
CA VAL A 167 1.36 2.66 -4.00
C VAL A 167 0.47 2.79 -5.24
N LEU A 168 0.40 1.71 -6.01
CA LEU A 168 -0.26 1.57 -7.30
C LEU A 168 -1.48 0.66 -7.17
#